data_AF-A0A226DMB1-F1
#
_entry.id   AF-A0A226DMB1-F1
#
_cell.length_a   1.000
_cell.length_b   1.000
_cell.length_c   1.000
_cell.angle_alpha   90.00
_cell.angle_beta   90.00
_cell.angle_gamma   90.00
#
_symmetry.space_group_name_H-M   'P 1'
#
loop_
_entity.id
_entity.type
_entity.pdbx_description
1 polymer ?
#
loop_
_entity_poly.entity_id
_entity_poly.type
_entity_poly.pdbx_seq_one_letter_code
_entity_poly.pdbx_strand_id
1 'polypeptide(L)'
;MSQNRTYSRNEIAEPFRKLPTYDSATDTIKVTDLEGLLQALKFIYTAEQLEQYHNYWTELFDRIIPLELLVATFGCHDDHNELMRIHVTALDADKNGYIDENEFKTLMKVLLLHNPNLPKVDYAQFVKEADANKDGKISIDEAVEWFVKGTKI
;
A
#
# COMPACT_ATOMS: atom_id res chain seq x y z
N MET A 1 4.01 12.66 -14.19
CA MET A 1 2.76 12.64 -14.99
C MET A 1 2.43 11.20 -15.28
N SER A 2 1.49 10.65 -14.51
CA SER A 2 1.01 9.27 -14.64
C SER A 2 0.33 9.13 -16.01
N GLN A 3 0.88 8.31 -16.91
CA GLN A 3 0.30 8.06 -18.24
C GLN A 3 -0.94 7.14 -18.17
N ASN A 4 -1.15 6.48 -17.03
CA ASN A 4 -2.22 5.52 -16.83
C ASN A 4 -3.47 6.19 -16.23
N ARG A 5 -4.64 5.83 -16.76
CA ARG A 5 -5.93 6.21 -16.18
C ARG A 5 -6.14 5.51 -14.83
N THR A 6 -7.03 6.04 -13.99
CA THR A 6 -7.55 5.28 -12.85
C THR A 6 -8.47 4.17 -13.32
N TYR A 7 -8.48 3.07 -12.59
CA TYR A 7 -9.29 1.90 -12.88
C TYR A 7 -10.32 1.72 -11.78
N SER A 8 -11.56 1.41 -12.17
CA SER A 8 -12.59 1.07 -11.20
C SER A 8 -12.33 -0.29 -10.56
N ARG A 9 -12.86 -0.51 -9.35
CA ARG A 9 -12.76 -1.79 -8.64
C ARG A 9 -13.11 -2.99 -9.51
N ASN A 10 -14.17 -2.88 -10.32
CA ASN A 10 -14.63 -3.97 -11.18
C ASN A 10 -13.66 -4.25 -12.33
N GLU A 11 -13.05 -3.22 -12.91
CA GLU A 11 -12.06 -3.38 -13.98
C GLU A 11 -10.81 -4.11 -13.50
N ILE A 12 -10.47 -4.00 -12.22
CA ILE A 12 -9.34 -4.70 -11.59
C ILE A 12 -9.77 -6.08 -11.11
N ALA A 13 -10.89 -6.18 -10.41
CA ALA A 13 -11.37 -7.43 -9.83
C ALA A 13 -11.71 -8.48 -10.89
N GLU A 14 -12.23 -8.09 -12.05
CA GLU A 14 -12.54 -9.03 -13.14
C GLU A 14 -11.31 -9.81 -13.65
N PRO A 15 -10.24 -9.16 -14.14
CA PRO A 15 -9.03 -9.87 -14.55
C PRO A 15 -8.35 -10.52 -13.35
N PHE A 16 -8.33 -9.88 -12.18
CA PHE A 16 -7.72 -10.42 -10.97
C PHE A 16 -8.26 -11.80 -10.58
N ARG A 17 -9.59 -11.97 -10.60
CA ARG A 17 -10.25 -13.25 -10.30
C ARG A 17 -10.05 -14.32 -11.36
N LYS A 18 -9.59 -13.94 -12.55
CA LYS A 18 -9.30 -14.85 -13.67
C LYS A 18 -7.85 -15.34 -13.66
N LEU A 19 -7.01 -14.83 -12.75
CA LEU A 19 -5.61 -15.20 -12.64
C LEU A 19 -5.43 -16.58 -12.00
N PRO A 20 -4.43 -17.36 -12.43
CA PRO A 20 -4.26 -18.75 -12.00
C PRO A 20 -3.94 -18.92 -10.51
N THR A 21 -3.33 -17.92 -9.88
CA THR A 21 -2.96 -17.94 -8.46
C THR A 21 -3.96 -17.21 -7.56
N TYR A 22 -5.13 -16.84 -8.09
CA TYR A 22 -6.21 -16.22 -7.31
C TYR A 22 -6.74 -17.16 -6.23
N ASP A 23 -6.69 -16.67 -4.99
CA ASP A 23 -7.28 -17.30 -3.82
C ASP A 23 -8.57 -16.57 -3.44
N SER A 24 -9.70 -17.27 -3.58
CA SER A 24 -11.02 -16.74 -3.25
C SER A 24 -11.32 -16.65 -1.74
N ALA A 25 -10.54 -17.31 -0.89
CA ALA A 25 -10.73 -17.27 0.56
C ALA A 25 -10.14 -15.99 1.16
N THR A 26 -9.04 -15.49 0.59
CA THR A 26 -8.34 -14.28 1.06
C THR A 26 -8.42 -13.11 0.08
N ASP A 27 -9.02 -13.29 -1.10
CA ASP A 27 -9.05 -12.33 -2.20
C ASP A 27 -7.63 -11.84 -2.58
N THR A 28 -6.69 -12.78 -2.72
CA THR A 28 -5.28 -12.50 -3.00
C THR A 28 -4.76 -13.25 -4.22
N ILE A 29 -3.76 -12.73 -4.92
CA ILE A 29 -3.00 -13.45 -5.97
C ILE A 29 -1.52 -13.50 -5.58
N LYS A 30 -0.71 -14.31 -6.27
CA LYS A 30 0.75 -14.25 -6.15
C LYS A 30 1.32 -13.18 -7.07
N VAL A 31 2.47 -12.63 -6.69
CA VAL A 31 3.23 -11.64 -7.47
C VAL A 31 3.57 -12.13 -8.88
N THR A 32 3.62 -13.45 -9.11
CA THR A 32 3.85 -14.03 -10.44
C THR A 32 2.77 -13.67 -11.45
N ASP A 33 1.54 -13.42 -10.99
CA ASP A 33 0.41 -13.07 -11.85
C ASP A 33 0.24 -11.56 -12.04
N LEU A 34 1.11 -10.75 -11.41
CA LEU A 34 1.07 -9.29 -11.51
C LEU A 34 1.22 -8.83 -12.97
N GLU A 35 2.17 -9.39 -13.72
CA GLU A 35 2.36 -9.04 -15.13
C GLU A 35 1.09 -9.32 -15.96
N GLY A 36 0.49 -10.50 -15.77
CA GLY A 36 -0.76 -10.87 -16.45
C GLY A 36 -1.91 -9.91 -16.13
N LEU A 37 -1.99 -9.45 -14.88
CA LEU A 37 -2.96 -8.42 -14.48
C LEU A 37 -2.70 -7.09 -15.19
N LEU A 38 -1.46 -6.59 -15.17
CA LEU A 38 -1.11 -5.31 -15.78
C LEU A 38 -1.37 -5.32 -17.30
N GLN A 39 -1.08 -6.44 -17.96
CA GLN A 39 -1.40 -6.65 -19.38
C GLN A 39 -2.92 -6.66 -19.63
N ALA A 40 -3.69 -7.34 -18.77
CA ALA A 40 -5.15 -7.38 -18.88
C ALA A 40 -5.78 -5.98 -18.69
N LEU A 41 -5.22 -5.18 -17.79
CA LEU A 41 -5.61 -3.79 -17.55
C LEU A 41 -5.12 -2.83 -18.64
N LYS A 42 -4.27 -3.29 -19.56
CA LYS A 42 -3.56 -2.45 -20.55
C LYS A 42 -2.79 -1.31 -19.88
N PHE A 43 -2.26 -1.57 -18.69
CA PHE A 43 -1.43 -0.62 -17.95
C PHE A 43 -0.11 -0.44 -18.68
N ILE A 44 0.33 0.81 -18.84
CA ILE A 44 1.60 1.15 -19.46
C ILE A 44 2.67 1.15 -18.36
N TYR A 45 3.65 0.25 -18.49
CA TYR A 45 4.77 0.12 -17.56
C TYR A 45 6.08 -0.18 -18.32
N THR A 46 7.22 0.15 -17.70
CA THR A 46 8.55 -0.25 -18.17
C THR A 46 9.03 -1.53 -17.48
N ALA A 47 10.05 -2.18 -18.04
CA ALA A 47 10.64 -3.37 -17.42
C ALA A 47 11.19 -3.10 -16.01
N GLU A 48 11.79 -1.91 -15.81
CA GLU A 48 12.29 -1.47 -14.49
C GLU A 48 11.14 -1.29 -13.49
N GLN A 49 10.01 -0.73 -13.92
CA GLN A 49 8.83 -0.56 -13.05
C GLN A 49 8.25 -1.92 -12.65
N LEU A 50 8.16 -2.87 -13.58
CA LEU A 50 7.69 -4.22 -13.28
C LEU A 50 8.58 -4.91 -12.25
N GLU A 51 9.90 -4.84 -12.41
CA GLU A 51 10.86 -5.40 -11.45
C GLU A 51 10.73 -4.76 -10.06
N GLN A 52 10.57 -3.43 -10.01
CA GLN A 52 10.33 -2.72 -8.75
C GLN A 52 9.04 -3.18 -8.06
N TYR A 53 7.95 -3.35 -8.81
CA TYR A 53 6.71 -3.89 -8.24
C TYR A 53 6.91 -5.33 -7.73
N HIS A 54 7.60 -6.19 -8.49
CA HIS A 54 7.89 -7.55 -8.05
C HIS A 54 8.69 -7.59 -6.74
N ASN A 55 9.74 -6.76 -6.63
CA ASN A 55 10.55 -6.68 -5.41
C ASN A 55 9.74 -6.13 -4.24
N TYR A 56 8.97 -5.06 -4.47
CA TYR A 56 8.09 -4.47 -3.48
C TYR A 56 7.14 -5.51 -2.85
N TRP A 57 6.40 -6.25 -3.69
CA TRP A 57 5.45 -7.26 -3.21
C TRP A 57 6.13 -8.48 -2.58
N THR A 58 7.33 -8.83 -3.06
CA THR A 58 8.11 -9.95 -2.52
C THR A 58 8.67 -9.65 -1.15
N GLU A 59 9.22 -8.45 -0.94
CA GLU A 59 9.87 -8.07 0.31
C GLU A 59 8.87 -7.66 1.40
N LEU A 60 7.71 -7.11 1.02
CA LEU A 60 6.76 -6.49 1.95
C LEU A 60 5.53 -7.34 2.24
N PHE A 61 5.07 -8.13 1.27
CA PHE A 61 3.82 -8.87 1.35
C PHE A 61 3.99 -10.37 1.09
N ASP A 62 5.20 -10.90 1.30
CA ASP A 62 5.54 -12.32 1.13
C ASP A 62 5.09 -12.88 -0.24
N ARG A 63 5.23 -12.07 -1.29
CA ARG A 63 4.83 -12.39 -2.69
C ARG A 63 3.32 -12.55 -2.89
N ILE A 64 2.51 -12.09 -1.94
CA ILE A 64 1.05 -12.10 -2.01
C ILE A 64 0.56 -10.68 -2.29
N ILE A 65 -0.38 -10.55 -3.22
CA ILE A 65 -0.98 -9.28 -3.61
C ILE A 65 -2.48 -9.33 -3.31
N PRO A 66 -2.97 -8.55 -2.33
CA PRO A 66 -4.39 -8.45 -2.05
C PRO A 66 -5.15 -7.65 -3.11
N LEU A 67 -6.35 -8.11 -3.48
CA LEU A 67 -7.23 -7.41 -4.43
C LEU A 67 -7.52 -5.99 -3.97
N GLU A 68 -7.85 -5.81 -2.69
CA GLU A 68 -8.21 -4.49 -2.15
C GLU A 68 -7.07 -3.49 -2.30
N LEU A 69 -5.82 -3.93 -2.14
CA LEU A 69 -4.66 -3.06 -2.26
C LEU A 69 -4.44 -2.64 -3.72
N LEU A 70 -4.57 -3.55 -4.69
CA LEU A 70 -4.53 -3.19 -6.11
C LEU A 70 -5.68 -2.26 -6.50
N VAL A 71 -6.90 -2.57 -6.06
CA VAL A 71 -8.08 -1.73 -6.31
C VAL A 71 -7.85 -0.32 -5.81
N ALA A 72 -7.29 -0.20 -4.62
CA ALA A 72 -7.01 1.07 -4.02
C ALA A 72 -5.86 1.80 -4.73
N THR A 73 -4.73 1.15 -5.01
CA THR A 73 -3.58 1.75 -5.70
C THR A 73 -3.93 2.23 -7.12
N PHE A 74 -4.67 1.43 -7.89
CA PHE A 74 -5.04 1.76 -9.27
C PHE A 74 -6.31 2.62 -9.36
N GLY A 75 -7.09 2.71 -8.29
CA GLY A 75 -8.28 3.56 -8.17
C GLY A 75 -7.98 4.96 -7.65
N CYS A 76 -6.85 5.17 -6.97
CA CYS A 76 -6.48 6.46 -6.39
C CYS A 76 -5.94 7.45 -7.45
N HIS A 77 -6.56 8.62 -7.52
CA HIS A 77 -6.32 9.62 -8.56
C HIS A 77 -5.26 10.65 -8.12
N ASP A 78 -3.97 10.36 -8.26
CA ASP A 78 -2.83 11.27 -7.98
C ASP A 78 -2.84 11.97 -6.58
N ASP A 79 -3.75 11.56 -5.68
CA ASP A 79 -3.85 12.05 -4.31
C ASP A 79 -2.86 11.28 -3.45
N HIS A 80 -1.78 11.97 -3.07
CA HIS A 80 -0.73 11.39 -2.26
C HIS A 80 -1.22 10.98 -0.86
N ASN A 81 -2.22 11.68 -0.30
CA ASN A 81 -2.74 11.36 1.03
C ASN A 81 -3.54 10.06 1.00
N GLU A 82 -4.34 9.88 -0.05
CA GLU A 82 -5.14 8.67 -0.22
C GLU A 82 -4.26 7.47 -0.57
N LEU A 83 -3.22 7.63 -1.40
CA LEU A 83 -2.20 6.60 -1.58
C LEU A 83 -1.51 6.22 -0.27
N MET A 84 -1.17 7.18 0.58
CA MET A 84 -0.60 6.91 1.90
C MET A 84 -1.58 6.14 2.78
N ARG A 85 -2.85 6.56 2.83
CA ARG A 85 -3.91 5.86 3.57
C ARG A 85 -4.03 4.42 3.14
N ILE A 86 -3.98 4.15 1.83
CA ILE A 86 -4.05 2.81 1.26
C ILE A 86 -2.87 1.95 1.72
N HIS A 87 -1.65 2.50 1.69
CA HIS A 87 -0.46 1.78 2.14
C HIS A 87 -0.50 1.49 3.64
N VAL A 88 -0.89 2.48 4.45
CA VAL A 88 -1.06 2.33 5.91
C VAL A 88 -2.13 1.27 6.21
N THR A 89 -3.27 1.32 5.53
CA THR A 89 -4.37 0.35 5.69
C THR A 89 -4.00 -1.06 5.22
N ALA A 90 -3.14 -1.17 4.21
CA ALA A 90 -2.67 -2.47 3.75
C ALA A 90 -1.67 -3.14 4.70
N LEU A 91 -0.95 -2.33 5.46
CA LEU A 91 0.03 -2.79 6.43
C LEU A 91 -0.59 -3.11 7.79
N ASP A 92 -1.80 -2.63 8.06
CA ASP A 92 -2.71 -3.12 9.10
C ASP A 92 -3.11 -4.57 8.75
N ALA A 93 -2.26 -5.49 9.15
CA ALA A 93 -2.31 -6.90 8.76
C ALA A 93 -3.44 -7.63 9.49
N ASP A 94 -3.74 -7.20 10.72
CA ASP A 94 -4.85 -7.74 11.50
C ASP A 94 -6.20 -7.04 11.22
N LYS A 95 -6.18 -5.97 10.39
CA LYS A 95 -7.35 -5.16 9.99
C LYS A 95 -8.09 -4.61 11.20
N ASN A 96 -7.38 -4.34 12.30
CA ASN A 96 -7.98 -3.83 13.51
C ASN A 96 -8.24 -2.31 13.43
N GLY A 97 -7.74 -1.63 12.39
CA GLY A 97 -7.86 -0.19 12.16
C GLY A 97 -6.79 0.66 12.86
N TYR A 98 -5.81 0.01 13.49
CA TYR A 98 -4.71 0.60 14.24
C TYR A 98 -3.37 0.07 13.73
N ILE A 99 -2.30 0.82 13.98
CA ILE A 99 -0.93 0.46 13.62
C ILE A 99 -0.18 0.05 14.88
N ASP A 100 0.27 -1.20 14.93
CA ASP A 100 1.14 -1.70 15.98
C ASP A 100 2.64 -1.46 15.68
N GLU A 101 3.52 -1.84 16.61
CA GLU A 101 4.97 -1.64 16.46
C GLU A 101 5.59 -2.40 15.27
N ASN A 102 5.10 -3.60 14.97
CA ASN A 102 5.59 -4.42 13.86
C ASN A 102 5.10 -3.86 12.53
N GLU A 103 3.84 -3.45 12.48
CA GLU A 103 3.22 -2.81 11.32
C GLU A 103 3.88 -1.47 11.04
N PHE A 104 4.15 -0.67 12.08
CA PHE A 104 4.89 0.59 11.97
C PHE A 104 6.31 0.39 11.41
N LYS A 105 7.06 -0.62 11.90
CA LYS A 105 8.40 -0.92 11.39
C LYS A 105 8.37 -1.28 9.90
N THR A 106 7.37 -2.04 9.48
CA THR A 106 7.19 -2.40 8.08
C THR A 106 6.83 -1.17 7.27
N LEU A 107 5.84 -0.39 7.73
CA LEU A 107 5.41 0.88 7.15
C LEU A 107 6.57 1.86 6.97
N MET A 108 7.41 2.05 7.97
CA MET A 108 8.55 2.95 7.85
C MET A 108 9.53 2.53 6.76
N LYS A 109 9.79 1.22 6.59
CA LYS A 109 10.64 0.75 5.49
C LYS A 109 10.02 1.05 4.13
N VAL A 110 8.72 0.79 3.97
CA VAL A 110 7.98 1.09 2.73
C VAL A 110 8.06 2.56 2.40
N LEU A 111 7.71 3.39 3.37
CA LEU A 111 7.64 4.82 3.19
C LEU A 111 9.02 5.44 2.92
N LEU A 112 10.07 4.97 3.59
CA LEU A 112 11.45 5.41 3.33
C LEU A 112 11.96 4.96 1.96
N LEU A 113 11.46 3.84 1.42
CA LEU A 113 11.80 3.37 0.06
C LEU A 113 11.22 4.31 -1.00
N HIS A 114 10.01 4.82 -0.80
CA HIS A 114 9.36 5.79 -1.69
C HIS A 114 9.79 7.23 -1.44
N ASN A 115 10.05 7.60 -0.19
CA ASN A 115 10.44 8.95 0.20
C ASN A 115 11.53 8.88 1.29
N PRO A 116 12.81 8.87 0.89
CA PRO A 116 13.94 8.77 1.82
C PRO A 116 14.10 10.00 2.73
N ASN A 117 13.36 11.09 2.48
CA ASN A 117 13.37 12.30 3.29
C ASN A 117 12.40 12.22 4.48
N LEU A 118 11.62 11.13 4.62
CA LEU A 118 10.73 10.98 5.75
C LEU A 118 11.51 10.88 7.08
N PRO A 119 10.98 11.49 8.15
CA PRO A 119 11.61 11.45 9.46
C PRO A 119 11.67 10.02 9.99
N LYS A 120 12.89 9.54 10.25
CA LYS A 120 13.16 8.25 10.88
C LYS A 120 12.91 8.38 12.38
N VAL A 121 11.67 8.13 12.79
CA VAL A 121 11.27 8.12 14.20
C VAL A 121 11.05 6.69 14.68
N ASP A 122 11.32 6.45 15.96
CA ASP A 122 10.96 5.19 16.62
C ASP A 122 9.46 5.13 16.90
N TYR A 123 8.92 3.91 17.05
CA TYR A 123 7.49 3.71 17.35
C TYR A 123 7.03 4.51 18.58
N ALA A 124 7.84 4.60 19.64
CA ALA A 124 7.49 5.39 20.83
C ALA A 124 7.37 6.90 20.53
N GLN A 125 8.20 7.42 19.62
CA GLN A 125 8.14 8.82 19.22
C GLN A 125 6.98 9.06 18.24
N PHE A 126 6.78 8.13 17.30
CA PHE A 126 5.61 8.12 16.42
C PHE A 126 4.31 8.12 17.22
N VAL A 127 4.16 7.22 18.20
CA VAL A 127 2.99 7.19 19.08
C VAL A 127 2.81 8.52 19.79
N LYS A 128 3.87 9.04 20.40
CA LYS A 128 3.79 10.31 21.13
C LYS A 128 3.34 11.50 20.26
N GLU A 129 3.67 11.49 18.98
CA GLU A 129 3.39 12.58 18.05
C GLU A 129 2.09 12.39 17.25
N ALA A 130 1.71 11.15 16.94
CA ALA A 130 0.55 10.80 16.14
C ALA A 130 -0.70 10.46 16.98
N ASP A 131 -0.54 9.99 18.23
CA ASP A 131 -1.64 9.69 19.17
C ASP A 131 -2.32 10.99 19.66
N ALA A 132 -3.21 11.52 18.81
CA ALA A 132 -3.92 12.76 19.07
C ALA A 132 -5.03 12.55 20.09
N ASN A 133 -5.66 11.37 20.06
CA ASN A 133 -6.76 11.02 20.96
C ASN A 133 -6.26 10.51 22.34
N LYS A 134 -4.97 10.20 22.48
CA LYS A 134 -4.30 9.70 23.70
C LYS A 134 -4.84 8.36 24.18
N ASP A 135 -5.25 7.50 23.25
CA ASP A 135 -5.74 6.16 23.56
C ASP A 135 -4.59 5.12 23.68
N GLY A 136 -3.36 5.53 23.37
CA GLY A 136 -2.16 4.70 23.42
C GLY A 136 -2.00 3.77 22.21
N LYS A 137 -2.83 3.92 21.19
CA LYS A 137 -2.77 3.26 19.88
C LYS A 137 -2.75 4.33 18.79
N ILE A 138 -2.42 3.92 17.57
CA ILE A 138 -2.42 4.85 16.44
C ILE A 138 -3.42 4.34 15.43
N SER A 139 -4.51 5.07 15.24
CA SER A 139 -5.46 4.78 14.17
C SER A 139 -4.84 5.06 12.80
N ILE A 140 -5.35 4.42 11.75
CA ILE A 140 -4.94 4.68 10.35
C ILE A 140 -5.03 6.19 10.03
N ASP A 141 -6.10 6.86 10.49
CA ASP A 141 -6.29 8.29 10.27
C ASP A 141 -5.19 9.14 10.94
N GLU A 142 -4.84 8.82 12.18
CA GLU A 142 -3.74 9.50 12.91
C GLU A 142 -2.38 9.26 12.26
N ALA A 143 -2.10 8.04 11.83
CA ALA A 143 -0.88 7.69 11.12
C ALA A 143 -0.77 8.51 9.83
N VAL A 144 -1.82 8.52 9.00
CA VAL A 144 -1.87 9.28 7.75
C VAL A 144 -1.67 10.77 8.02
N GLU A 145 -2.40 11.34 8.98
CA GLU A 145 -2.27 12.77 9.30
C GLU A 145 -0.85 13.14 9.73
N TRP A 146 -0.19 12.28 10.51
CA TRP A 146 1.20 12.48 10.92
C TRP A 146 2.16 12.45 9.73
N PHE A 147 2.02 11.49 8.81
CA PHE A 147 2.84 11.43 7.59
C PHE A 147 2.60 12.59 6.64
N VAL A 148 1.34 13.02 6.49
CA VAL A 148 0.98 14.18 5.68
C VAL A 148 1.54 15.48 6.27
N LYS A 149 1.56 15.61 7.60
CA LYS A 149 2.23 16.72 8.30
C LYS A 149 3.75 16.67 8.09
N GLY A 150 4.37 15.50 8.18
CA GLY A 150 5.82 15.31 8.00
C GLY A 150 6.32 15.51 6.57
N THR A 151 5.42 15.44 5.56
CA THR A 151 5.75 15.65 4.14
C THR A 151 5.53 17.08 3.65
N LYS A 152 5.00 17.99 4.48
CA LYS A 152 5.05 19.44 4.19
C LYS A 152 6.48 19.96 4.35
N ILE A 153 7.28 19.81 3.31
CA ILE A 153 8.56 20.49 3.10
C ILE A 153 8.44 21.33 1.84
#